data_AF-A0A0G1S1D4-F1
#
_entry.id   AF-A0A0G1S1D4-F1
#
_cell.length_a   1.000
_cell.length_b   1.000
_cell.length_c   1.000
_cell.angle_alpha   90.00
_cell.angle_beta   90.00
_cell.angle_gamma   90.00
#
_symmetry.space_group_name_H-M   'P 1'
#
loop_
_entity.id
_entity.type
_entity.pdbx_description
1 polymer ?
#
loop_
_entity_poly.entity_id
_entity_poly.type
_entity_poly.pdbx_seq_one_letter_code
_entity_poly.pdbx_strand_id
1 'polypeptide(L)'
;IDQLEHHRSQMGELREMLDSVFQNEPTYQAHDAAVKEASKVRGNTKKQLQKQPQVQDLINRIQDHKSHMKELKTALSDYLQEYASTTGSRTFETTDGQLREIVYDARLVKGSNL
;
A
#
# COMPACT_ATOMS: atom_id res chain seq x y z
N ILE A 1 3.75 -7.97 23.68
CA ILE A 1 4.49 -7.12 22.72
C ILE A 1 5.82 -7.81 22.40
N ASP A 2 6.56 -8.24 23.41
CA ASP A 2 7.86 -8.92 23.29
C ASP A 2 7.86 -10.16 22.40
N GLN A 3 6.82 -11.01 22.47
CA GLN A 3 6.69 -12.18 21.59
C GLN A 3 6.50 -11.80 20.11
N LEU A 4 5.76 -10.71 19.84
CA LEU A 4 5.56 -10.20 18.48
C LEU A 4 6.88 -9.63 17.93
N GLU A 5 7.63 -8.91 18.75
CA GLU A 5 8.93 -8.37 18.39
C GLU A 5 9.97 -9.47 18.17
N HIS A 6 9.97 -10.50 19.03
CA HIS A 6 10.80 -11.69 18.86
C HIS A 6 10.55 -12.38 17.52
N HIS A 7 9.29 -12.65 17.17
CA HIS A 7 8.97 -13.24 15.87
C HIS A 7 9.31 -12.32 14.69
N ARG A 8 9.18 -10.99 14.83
CA ARG A 8 9.63 -10.04 13.79
C ARG A 8 11.15 -10.12 13.58
N SER A 9 11.93 -10.21 14.65
CA SER A 9 13.39 -10.35 14.58
C SER A 9 13.79 -11.64 13.88
N GLN A 10 13.23 -12.78 14.33
CA GLN A 10 13.49 -14.09 13.72
C GLN A 10 13.12 -14.13 12.23
N MET A 11 11.99 -13.53 11.87
CA MET A 11 11.59 -13.39 10.47
C MET A 11 12.55 -12.51 9.66
N GLY A 12 13.18 -11.52 10.27
CA GLY A 12 14.23 -10.70 9.67
C GLY A 12 15.47 -11.55 9.36
N GLU A 13 15.98 -12.26 10.36
CA GLU A 13 17.15 -13.14 10.23
C GLU A 13 16.93 -14.23 9.17
N LEU A 14 15.78 -14.90 9.18
CA LEU A 14 15.45 -15.92 8.18
C LEU A 14 15.38 -15.36 6.76
N ARG A 15 14.91 -14.11 6.60
CA ARG A 15 14.90 -13.43 5.30
C ARG A 15 16.31 -13.11 4.84
N GLU A 16 17.16 -12.58 5.71
CA GLU A 16 18.56 -12.29 5.38
C GLU A 16 19.33 -13.55 4.97
N MET A 17 19.11 -14.66 5.68
CA MET A 17 19.66 -15.96 5.31
C MET A 17 19.17 -16.43 3.94
N LEU A 18 17.86 -16.33 3.68
CA LEU A 18 17.28 -16.71 2.39
C LEU A 18 17.79 -15.82 1.25
N ASP A 19 17.86 -14.51 1.46
CA ASP A 19 18.40 -13.55 0.49
C ASP A 19 19.87 -13.86 0.16
N SER A 20 20.65 -14.24 1.18
CA SER A 20 22.04 -14.66 1.00
C SER A 20 22.18 -15.91 0.13
N VAL A 21 21.25 -16.86 0.21
CA VAL A 21 21.23 -18.05 -0.66
C VAL A 21 21.08 -17.64 -2.12
N PHE A 22 20.12 -16.76 -2.42
CA PHE A 22 19.92 -16.28 -3.78
C PHE A 22 21.09 -15.45 -4.27
N GLN A 23 21.59 -14.53 -3.44
CA GLN A 23 22.70 -13.66 -3.80
C GLN A 23 24.00 -14.40 -4.09
N ASN A 24 24.20 -15.61 -3.55
CA ASN A 24 25.40 -16.40 -3.80
C ASN A 24 25.26 -17.40 -4.95
N GLU A 25 24.07 -17.54 -5.55
CA GLU A 25 23.84 -18.46 -6.67
C GLU A 25 24.15 -17.76 -8.01
N PRO A 26 25.12 -18.27 -8.81
CA PRO A 26 25.56 -17.59 -10.03
C PRO A 26 24.48 -17.39 -11.10
N THR A 27 23.56 -18.36 -11.25
CA THR A 27 22.46 -18.28 -12.24
C THR A 27 21.49 -17.17 -11.88
N TYR A 28 21.14 -17.06 -10.60
CA TYR A 28 20.30 -16.03 -10.02
C TYR A 28 20.94 -14.65 -10.21
N GLN A 29 22.24 -14.50 -9.89
CA GLN A 29 22.96 -13.25 -10.12
C GLN A 29 22.92 -12.82 -11.59
N ALA A 30 23.14 -13.74 -12.53
CA ALA A 30 23.11 -13.45 -13.96
C ALA A 30 21.71 -13.02 -14.42
N HIS A 31 20.67 -13.70 -13.94
CA HIS A 31 19.29 -13.35 -14.25
C HIS A 31 18.87 -12.01 -13.61
N ASP A 32 19.25 -11.75 -12.36
CA ASP A 32 18.98 -10.49 -11.67
C ASP A 32 19.67 -9.32 -12.38
N ALA A 33 20.92 -9.48 -12.84
CA ALA A 33 21.61 -8.48 -13.64
C ALA A 33 20.87 -8.19 -14.97
N ALA A 34 20.42 -9.22 -15.68
CA ALA A 34 19.64 -9.05 -16.91
C ALA A 34 18.31 -8.32 -16.65
N VAL A 35 17.61 -8.65 -15.56
CA VAL A 35 16.37 -7.98 -15.14
C VAL A 35 16.61 -6.51 -14.78
N LYS A 36 17.72 -6.21 -14.08
CA LYS A 36 18.11 -4.83 -13.74
C LYS A 36 18.33 -3.98 -14.97
N GLU A 37 19.07 -4.47 -15.96
CA GLU A 37 19.30 -3.75 -17.21
C GLU A 37 18.01 -3.59 -18.02
N ALA A 38 17.21 -4.65 -18.17
CA ALA A 38 15.92 -4.56 -18.84
C ALA A 38 14.97 -3.57 -18.14
N SER A 39 14.96 -3.56 -16.80
CA SER A 39 14.17 -2.64 -16.00
C SER A 39 14.61 -1.19 -16.15
N LYS A 40 15.92 -0.94 -16.28
CA LYS A 40 16.47 0.40 -16.55
C LYS A 40 16.03 0.91 -17.92
N VAL A 41 16.13 0.08 -18.96
CA VAL A 41 15.66 0.42 -20.32
C VAL A 41 14.17 0.74 -20.29
N ARG A 42 13.35 -0.18 -19.76
CA ARG A 42 11.90 0.02 -19.60
C ARG A 42 11.58 1.30 -18.81
N GLY A 43 12.32 1.56 -17.74
CA GLY A 43 12.16 2.75 -16.90
C GLY A 43 12.45 4.05 -17.67
N ASN A 44 13.50 4.07 -18.48
CA ASN A 44 13.83 5.21 -19.34
C ASN A 44 12.75 5.45 -20.41
N THR A 45 12.28 4.39 -21.07
CA THR A 45 11.17 4.48 -22.03
C THR A 45 9.91 5.02 -21.34
N LYS A 46 9.57 4.52 -20.16
CA LYS A 46 8.42 5.03 -19.38
C LYS A 46 8.57 6.52 -19.08
N LYS A 47 9.74 6.97 -18.62
CA LYS A 47 10.00 8.40 -18.37
C LYS A 47 9.86 9.25 -19.63
N GLN A 48 10.28 8.75 -20.79
CA GLN A 48 10.10 9.45 -22.06
C GLN A 48 8.61 9.55 -22.44
N LEU A 49 7.84 8.45 -22.30
CA LEU A 49 6.40 8.46 -22.55
C LEU A 49 5.67 9.44 -21.63
N GLN A 50 6.06 9.54 -20.36
CA GLN A 50 5.47 10.47 -19.39
C GLN A 50 5.67 11.94 -19.75
N LYS A 51 6.69 12.27 -20.56
CA LYS A 51 6.87 13.64 -21.07
C LYS A 51 5.87 14.01 -22.16
N GLN A 52 5.18 13.03 -22.75
CA GLN A 52 4.17 13.31 -23.77
C GLN A 52 2.97 14.03 -23.13
N PRO A 53 2.47 15.14 -23.71
CA PRO A 53 1.39 15.93 -23.10
C PRO A 53 0.15 15.12 -22.75
N GLN A 54 -0.30 14.23 -23.65
CA GLN A 54 -1.45 13.34 -23.43
C GLN A 54 -1.28 12.37 -22.26
N VAL A 55 -0.05 11.91 -22.00
CA VAL A 55 0.25 11.02 -20.88
C VAL A 55 0.31 11.82 -19.59
N GLN A 56 0.86 13.04 -19.63
CA GLN A 56 0.89 13.92 -18.47
C GLN A 56 -0.52 14.36 -18.04
N ASP A 57 -1.41 14.67 -19.00
CA ASP A 57 -2.84 14.93 -18.72
C ASP A 57 -3.49 13.74 -17.99
N LEU A 58 -3.27 12.53 -18.50
CA LEU A 58 -3.78 11.31 -17.87
C LEU A 58 -3.24 11.14 -16.45
N ILE A 59 -1.95 11.38 -16.23
CA ILE A 59 -1.34 11.31 -14.89
C ILE A 59 -1.98 12.30 -13.93
N ASN A 60 -2.20 13.55 -14.38
CA ASN A 60 -2.80 14.58 -13.56
C ASN A 60 -4.24 14.18 -13.18
N ARG A 61 -5.05 13.71 -14.14
CA ARG A 61 -6.41 13.23 -13.88
C ARG A 61 -6.43 12.07 -12.88
N ILE A 62 -5.49 11.13 -12.98
CA ILE A 62 -5.35 10.04 -12.01
C ILE A 62 -5.02 10.59 -10.61
N GLN A 63 -4.13 11.57 -10.52
CA GLN A 63 -3.76 12.20 -9.26
C GLN A 63 -4.95 12.95 -8.64
N ASP A 64 -5.72 13.67 -9.43
CA ASP A 64 -6.93 14.38 -8.98
C ASP A 64 -7.97 13.39 -8.43
N HIS A 65 -8.27 12.32 -9.16
CA HIS A 65 -9.16 11.27 -8.67
C HIS A 65 -8.65 10.62 -7.38
N LYS A 66 -7.34 10.40 -7.25
CA LYS A 66 -6.75 9.84 -6.03
C LYS A 66 -6.91 10.79 -4.83
N SER A 67 -6.75 12.08 -5.04
CA SER A 67 -6.96 13.11 -4.01
C SER A 67 -8.43 13.17 -3.59
N HIS A 68 -9.36 13.25 -4.55
CA HIS A 68 -10.80 13.21 -4.25
C HIS A 68 -11.22 11.92 -3.53
N MET A 69 -10.71 10.77 -3.94
CA MET A 69 -10.98 9.51 -3.24
C MET A 69 -10.47 9.52 -1.79
N LYS A 70 -9.35 10.18 -1.51
CA LYS A 70 -8.83 10.32 -0.14
C LYS A 70 -9.75 11.19 0.71
N GLU A 71 -10.18 12.33 0.17
CA GLU A 71 -11.11 13.24 0.84
C GLU A 71 -12.45 12.56 1.14
N LEU A 72 -13.03 11.88 0.14
CA LEU A 72 -14.28 11.13 0.30
C LEU A 72 -14.16 10.01 1.34
N LYS A 73 -13.01 9.31 1.39
CA LYS A 73 -12.78 8.27 2.41
C LYS A 73 -12.68 8.86 3.81
N THR A 74 -12.03 10.01 3.98
CA THR A 74 -11.99 10.70 5.27
C THR A 74 -13.39 11.11 5.70
N ALA A 75 -14.12 11.82 4.83
CA ALA A 75 -15.49 12.24 5.11
C ALA A 75 -16.41 11.04 5.44
N LEU A 76 -16.28 9.94 4.69
CA LEU A 76 -17.02 8.71 4.99
C LEU A 76 -16.67 8.15 6.36
N SER A 77 -15.39 8.06 6.72
CA SER A 77 -14.98 7.60 8.05
C SER A 77 -15.57 8.47 9.16
N ASP A 78 -15.56 9.78 8.99
CA ASP A 78 -16.13 10.73 9.95
C ASP A 78 -17.64 10.49 10.11
N TYR A 79 -18.38 10.37 9.01
CA TYR A 79 -19.82 10.07 9.03
C TYR A 79 -20.14 8.70 9.64
N LEU A 80 -19.34 7.67 9.36
CA LEU A 80 -19.52 6.35 9.95
C LEU A 80 -19.25 6.35 11.46
N GLN A 81 -18.25 7.12 11.90
CA GLN A 81 -17.97 7.28 13.32
C GLN A 81 -19.11 8.03 14.04
N GLU A 82 -19.63 9.10 13.44
CA GLU A 82 -20.78 9.83 13.97
C GLU A 82 -22.03 8.95 14.02
N TYR A 83 -22.31 8.19 12.95
CA TYR A 83 -23.43 7.24 12.92
C TYR A 83 -23.34 6.21 14.05
N ALA A 84 -22.17 5.57 14.21
CA ALA A 84 -21.97 4.58 15.27
C ALA A 84 -22.10 5.18 16.67
N SER A 85 -21.64 6.43 16.86
CA SER A 85 -21.71 7.13 18.14
C SER A 85 -23.15 7.54 18.49
N THR A 86 -23.91 8.02 17.50
CA THR A 86 -25.28 8.51 17.70
C THR A 86 -26.31 7.39 17.80
N THR A 87 -26.16 6.33 17.02
CA THR A 87 -27.14 5.23 16.95
C THR A 87 -26.78 4.03 17.84
N GLY A 88 -25.51 3.92 18.25
CA GLY A 88 -24.97 2.71 18.89
C GLY A 88 -24.87 1.50 17.94
N SER A 89 -25.26 1.63 16.67
CA SER A 89 -25.21 0.57 15.66
C SER A 89 -23.93 0.67 14.84
N ARG A 90 -23.30 -0.47 14.59
CA ARG A 90 -22.18 -0.59 13.65
C ARG A 90 -22.59 -1.19 12.32
N THR A 91 -23.87 -1.49 12.13
CA THR A 91 -24.39 -2.09 10.91
C THR A 91 -25.42 -1.17 10.27
N PHE A 92 -25.37 -1.05 8.95
CA PHE A 92 -26.34 -0.27 8.18
C PHE A 92 -26.58 -0.94 6.83
N GLU A 93 -27.80 -0.76 6.30
CA GLU A 93 -28.17 -1.22 4.96
C GLU A 93 -27.71 -0.18 3.94
N THR A 94 -26.95 -0.61 2.93
CA THR A 94 -26.55 0.25 1.82
C THR A 94 -27.65 0.35 0.77
N THR A 95 -27.53 1.34 -0.12
CA THR A 95 -28.52 1.61 -1.19
C THR A 95 -28.69 0.47 -2.19
N ASP A 96 -27.75 -0.48 -2.22
CA ASP A 96 -27.80 -1.74 -2.97
C ASP A 96 -28.53 -2.87 -2.21
N GLY A 97 -29.11 -2.59 -1.04
CA GLY A 97 -29.82 -3.54 -0.19
C GLY A 97 -28.90 -4.46 0.63
N GLN A 98 -27.59 -4.20 0.67
CA GLN A 98 -26.65 -5.02 1.42
C GLN A 98 -26.46 -4.50 2.84
N LEU A 99 -26.46 -5.39 3.82
CA LEU A 99 -26.05 -5.05 5.18
C LEU A 99 -24.52 -4.98 5.24
N ARG A 100 -23.97 -3.86 5.72
CA ARG A 100 -22.53 -3.66 5.91
C ARG A 100 -22.23 -3.31 7.36
N GLU A 101 -21.04 -3.70 7.81
CA GLU A 101 -20.54 -3.43 9.16
C GLU A 101 -19.37 -2.43 9.14
N ILE A 102 -19.36 -1.53 10.12
CA ILE A 102 -18.27 -0.61 10.44
C ILE A 102 -17.20 -1.39 11.22
N VAL A 103 -16.03 -1.58 10.59
CA VAL A 103 -14.88 -2.27 11.19
C VAL A 103 -13.83 -1.25 11.63
N TYR A 104 -13.34 -1.39 12.87
CA TYR A 104 -12.18 -0.64 13.37
C TYR A 104 -11.01 -1.60 13.51
N ASP A 105 -9.87 -1.26 12.91
CA ASP A 105 -8.64 -2.05 12.98
C ASP A 105 -7.64 -1.38 13.94
N ALA A 106 -7.47 -1.98 15.12
CA ALA A 106 -6.53 -1.49 16.12
C ALA A 106 -5.12 -2.02 15.83
N ARG A 107 -4.14 -1.10 15.66
CA ARG A 107 -2.74 -1.46 15.41
C ARG A 107 -1.79 -0.62 16.25
N LEU A 108 -0.76 -1.26 16.78
CA LEU A 108 0.38 -0.58 17.40
C LEU A 108 1.30 -0.04 16.29
N VAL A 109 1.48 1.29 16.26
CA VAL A 109 2.39 1.99 15.36
C VAL A 109 3.55 2.61 16.16
N LYS A 110 4.72 2.77 15.54
CA LYS A 110 5.85 3.45 16.18
C LYS A 110 5.44 4.89 16.48
N GLY A 111 5.53 5.30 17.75
CA GLY A 111 5.35 6.70 18.12
C GLY A 111 6.40 7.57 17.44
N SER A 112 5.98 8.55 16.66
CA SER A 112 6.84 9.65 16.24
C SER A 112 6.97 10.60 17.42
N ASN A 113 8.11 10.57 18.12
CA ASN A 113 8.49 11.65 19.02
C ASN A 113 8.62 12.93 18.18
N LEU A 114 7.87 13.97 18.54
CA LEU A 114 8.07 15.35 18.10
C LEU A 114 9.29 15.93 18.82
#